data_AF-A0A182ES14-F1
#
_entry.id   AF-A0A182ES14-F1
#
_cell.length_a   1.000
_cell.length_b   1.000
_cell.length_c   1.000
_cell.angle_alpha   90.00
_cell.angle_beta   90.00
_cell.angle_gamma   90.00
#
_symmetry.space_group_name_H-M   'P 1'
#
loop_
_entity.id
_entity.type
_entity.pdbx_description
1 polymer ?
#
loop_
_entity_poly.entity_id
_entity_poly.type
_entity_poly.pdbx_seq_one_letter_code
_entity_poly.pdbx_strand_id
1 'polypeptide(L)'
;MANNEGFRLGHLRLYKAELLESLNSIEKLQQFREFFDDPKYFTRLLDLYKDDSSKKMALNHFWRRICFNREAMDRMLFMATKENKALFDSIHESISAESLEYYRKMFSEDTKKMDKITMTIESLPICAALKDKGYESITNVVREMIKSKKYDEAACYLMRNLPKMKNLECELSSWYFDFLNACLLDSANRSIPEFIDPDYKIHLDAYNAQCRVLKISQNKSGPQNGLPNIVEELEPEKPESRTQEHYKKYRIKAFSDEKLERLEDAESIELRPYQQELVEAACRGINTIICAPTGSGKTVVAAYIILEHFRAMKAANKPSRVAILVPTIPLVEQQCIMLNRYLRKTFWVDGMSGSEPVDENGRAPNVLASHVTVFTPQIFM
;
A
#
# COMPACT_ATOMS: atom_id res chain seq x y z
N MET A 1 -24.84 -10.34 -14.60
CA MET A 1 -24.81 -8.89 -14.31
C MET A 1 -26.21 -8.24 -14.12
N ALA A 2 -27.30 -9.01 -13.95
CA ALA A 2 -28.66 -8.46 -14.10
C ALA A 2 -29.28 -7.77 -12.85
N ASN A 3 -28.79 -8.00 -11.63
CA ASN A 3 -29.49 -7.57 -10.40
C ASN A 3 -28.90 -6.34 -9.68
N ASN A 4 -27.92 -5.63 -10.27
CA ASN A 4 -27.38 -4.40 -9.67
C ASN A 4 -27.05 -3.37 -10.76
N GLU A 5 -28.01 -2.49 -11.05
CA GLU A 5 -27.91 -1.46 -12.08
C GLU A 5 -26.75 -0.48 -11.84
N GLY A 6 -26.53 -0.08 -10.58
CA GLY A 6 -25.43 0.80 -10.20
C GLY A 6 -24.05 0.18 -10.49
N PHE A 7 -23.87 -1.09 -10.14
CA PHE A 7 -22.67 -1.84 -10.47
C PHE A 7 -22.43 -1.93 -11.98
N ARG A 8 -23.47 -2.27 -12.75
CA ARG A 8 -23.36 -2.40 -14.21
C ARG A 8 -22.93 -1.09 -14.86
N LEU A 9 -23.60 0.02 -14.51
CA LEU A 9 -23.25 1.33 -15.06
C LEU A 9 -21.83 1.74 -14.65
N GLY A 10 -21.46 1.54 -13.38
CA GLY A 10 -20.10 1.79 -12.91
C GLY A 10 -19.04 0.98 -13.65
N HIS A 11 -19.29 -0.31 -13.87
CA HIS A 11 -18.40 -1.17 -14.64
C HIS A 11 -18.22 -0.67 -16.08
N LEU A 12 -19.31 -0.30 -16.76
CA LEU A 12 -19.23 0.27 -18.11
C LEU A 12 -18.47 1.60 -18.17
N ARG A 13 -18.51 2.42 -17.10
CA ARG A 13 -17.76 3.67 -17.06
C ARG A 13 -16.24 3.47 -17.05
N LEU A 14 -15.74 2.29 -16.65
CA LEU A 14 -14.32 1.92 -16.79
C LEU A 14 -13.90 1.66 -18.25
N TYR A 15 -14.85 1.64 -19.19
CA TYR A 15 -14.61 1.54 -20.63
C TYR A 15 -14.88 2.87 -21.35
N LYS A 16 -14.83 3.99 -20.63
CA LYS A 16 -15.12 5.33 -21.16
C LYS A 16 -14.39 5.62 -22.47
N ALA A 17 -13.09 5.35 -22.55
CA ALA A 17 -12.29 5.68 -23.72
C ALA A 17 -12.73 4.88 -24.96
N GLU A 18 -12.90 3.56 -24.80
CA GLU A 18 -13.31 2.66 -25.87
C GLU A 18 -14.76 2.93 -26.32
N LEU A 19 -15.64 3.25 -25.38
CA LEU A 19 -17.02 3.62 -25.70
C LEU A 19 -17.09 4.96 -26.44
N LEU A 20 -16.33 5.97 -26.03
CA LEU A 20 -16.28 7.26 -26.72
C LEU A 20 -15.58 7.18 -28.08
N GLU A 21 -14.62 6.28 -28.26
CA GLU A 21 -13.94 6.05 -29.55
C GLU A 21 -14.93 5.57 -30.63
N SER A 22 -15.96 4.81 -30.23
CA SER A 22 -17.04 4.41 -31.15
C SER A 22 -17.88 5.58 -31.67
N LEU A 23 -17.89 6.73 -30.98
CA LEU A 23 -18.62 7.93 -31.37
C LEU A 23 -17.78 8.80 -32.30
N ASN A 24 -17.35 8.22 -33.42
CA ASN A 24 -16.43 8.86 -34.37
C ASN A 24 -17.12 9.80 -35.38
N SER A 25 -18.45 9.91 -35.37
CA SER A 25 -19.22 10.75 -36.31
C SER A 25 -20.35 11.55 -35.65
N ILE A 26 -20.75 12.64 -36.30
CA ILE A 26 -21.85 13.51 -35.83
C ILE A 26 -23.18 12.76 -35.87
N GLU A 27 -23.40 11.92 -36.87
CA GLU A 27 -24.61 11.11 -37.04
C GLU A 27 -24.79 10.14 -35.87
N LYS A 28 -23.68 9.57 -35.37
CA LYS A 28 -23.72 8.73 -34.16
C LYS A 28 -24.06 9.55 -32.92
N LEU A 29 -23.47 10.73 -32.74
CA LEU A 29 -23.81 11.62 -31.62
C LEU A 29 -25.29 12.04 -31.67
N GLN A 30 -25.83 12.34 -32.86
CA GLN A 30 -27.23 12.73 -33.05
C GLN A 30 -28.22 11.68 -32.55
N GLN A 31 -27.85 10.40 -32.59
CA GLN A 31 -28.68 9.31 -32.04
C GLN A 31 -28.89 9.41 -30.52
N PHE A 32 -28.19 10.30 -29.82
CA PHE A 32 -28.35 10.51 -28.38
C PHE A 32 -29.12 11.78 -28.03
N ARG A 33 -29.61 12.54 -29.03
CA ARG A 33 -30.28 13.83 -28.81
C ARG A 33 -31.39 13.78 -27.75
N GLU A 34 -32.17 12.70 -27.71
CA GLU A 34 -33.29 12.52 -26.78
C GLU A 34 -32.86 12.47 -25.30
N PHE A 35 -31.58 12.20 -25.01
CA PHE A 35 -31.04 12.20 -23.65
C PHE A 35 -30.56 13.58 -23.18
N PHE A 36 -30.82 14.63 -23.96
CA PHE A 36 -30.44 16.01 -23.62
C PHE A 36 -31.68 16.90 -23.53
N ASP A 37 -31.95 17.42 -22.33
CA ASP A 37 -33.12 18.26 -22.06
C ASP A 37 -33.07 19.63 -22.77
N ASP A 38 -31.87 20.14 -23.05
CA ASP A 38 -31.65 21.43 -23.72
C ASP A 38 -31.14 21.22 -25.16
N PRO A 39 -32.00 21.45 -26.19
CA PRO A 39 -31.60 21.38 -27.58
C PRO A 39 -30.48 22.35 -27.96
N LYS A 40 -30.39 23.52 -27.31
CA LYS A 40 -29.33 24.52 -27.58
C LYS A 40 -27.98 24.02 -27.08
N TYR A 41 -27.96 23.38 -25.91
CA TYR A 41 -26.76 22.74 -25.39
C TYR A 41 -26.27 21.64 -26.33
N PHE A 42 -27.18 20.79 -26.81
CA PHE A 42 -26.82 19.70 -27.73
C PHE A 42 -26.25 20.23 -29.06
N THR A 43 -26.85 21.27 -29.64
CA THR A 43 -26.30 21.91 -30.85
C THR A 43 -24.88 22.46 -30.62
N ARG A 44 -24.65 23.17 -29.51
CA ARG A 44 -23.30 23.67 -29.16
C ARG A 44 -22.29 22.53 -29.01
N LEU A 45 -22.71 21.40 -28.43
CA LEU A 45 -21.88 20.21 -28.30
C LEU A 45 -21.47 19.64 -29.67
N LEU A 46 -22.42 19.58 -30.62
CA LEU A 46 -22.12 19.13 -31.98
C LEU A 46 -21.18 20.10 -32.71
N ASP A 47 -21.31 21.40 -32.48
CA ASP A 47 -20.42 22.40 -33.06
C ASP A 47 -19.00 22.29 -32.50
N LEU A 48 -18.85 22.07 -31.19
CA LEU A 48 -17.56 21.77 -30.56
C LEU A 48 -16.95 20.45 -31.04
N TYR A 49 -17.77 19.48 -31.44
CA TYR A 49 -17.28 18.20 -31.93
C TYR A 49 -16.70 18.29 -33.35
N LYS A 50 -17.16 19.26 -34.16
CA LYS A 50 -16.65 19.48 -35.53
C LYS A 50 -15.22 19.99 -35.57
N ASP A 51 -14.81 20.73 -34.54
CA ASP A 51 -13.45 21.23 -34.41
C ASP A 51 -12.58 20.19 -33.69
N ASP A 52 -11.56 19.69 -34.39
CA ASP A 52 -10.63 18.67 -33.87
C ASP A 52 -9.92 19.13 -32.58
N SER A 53 -9.69 20.43 -32.41
CA SER A 53 -9.06 20.97 -31.21
C SER A 53 -9.96 20.88 -29.97
N SER A 54 -11.29 21.00 -30.14
CA SER A 54 -12.29 20.91 -29.07
C SER A 54 -13.01 19.56 -28.99
N LYS A 55 -12.75 18.63 -29.91
CA LYS A 55 -13.41 17.33 -30.00
C LYS A 55 -13.35 16.52 -28.69
N LYS A 56 -12.18 16.45 -28.05
CA LYS A 56 -12.03 15.75 -26.74
C LYS A 56 -12.87 16.42 -25.65
N MET A 57 -12.97 17.75 -25.67
CA MET A 57 -13.80 18.50 -24.72
C MET A 57 -15.29 18.23 -24.96
N ALA A 58 -15.73 18.24 -26.23
CA ALA A 58 -17.10 17.91 -26.61
C ALA A 58 -17.51 16.50 -26.14
N LEU A 59 -16.66 15.49 -26.37
CA LEU A 59 -16.88 14.13 -25.91
C LEU A 59 -16.94 14.00 -24.38
N ASN A 60 -16.13 14.78 -23.65
CA ASN A 60 -16.23 14.83 -22.19
C ASN A 60 -17.54 15.47 -21.70
N HIS A 61 -18.00 16.55 -22.36
CA HIS A 61 -19.30 17.16 -22.06
C HIS A 61 -20.47 16.22 -22.37
N PHE A 62 -20.37 15.46 -23.46
CA PHE A 62 -21.29 14.41 -23.83
C PHE A 62 -21.35 13.34 -22.74
N TRP A 63 -20.18 12.77 -22.39
CA TRP A 63 -20.06 11.72 -21.40
C TRP A 63 -20.71 12.08 -20.06
N ARG A 64 -20.47 13.30 -19.56
CA ARG A 64 -21.03 13.77 -18.28
C ARG A 64 -22.57 13.75 -18.23
N ARG A 65 -23.24 13.80 -19.38
CA ARG A 65 -24.71 13.77 -19.46
C ARG A 65 -25.25 12.36 -19.54
N ILE A 66 -24.56 11.46 -20.24
CA ILE A 66 -25.09 10.13 -20.55
C ILE A 66 -24.60 9.03 -19.60
N CYS A 67 -23.48 9.20 -18.89
CA CYS A 67 -22.79 8.10 -18.21
C CYS A 67 -23.52 7.49 -17.00
N PHE A 68 -24.62 8.10 -16.56
CA PHE A 68 -25.53 7.59 -15.53
C PHE A 68 -26.91 7.19 -16.08
N ASN A 69 -27.16 7.37 -17.38
CA ASN A 69 -28.41 6.98 -18.03
C ASN A 69 -28.25 5.58 -18.65
N ARG A 70 -29.08 4.64 -18.22
CA ARG A 70 -29.01 3.24 -18.67
C ARG A 70 -29.25 3.06 -20.16
N GLU A 71 -30.33 3.63 -20.68
CA GLU A 71 -30.70 3.48 -22.10
C GLU A 71 -29.63 4.09 -23.02
N ALA A 72 -29.07 5.23 -22.63
CA ALA A 72 -27.97 5.85 -23.34
C ALA A 72 -26.70 4.98 -23.30
N MET A 73 -26.33 4.45 -22.14
CA MET A 73 -25.17 3.57 -22.02
C MET A 73 -25.35 2.25 -22.80
N ASP A 74 -26.56 1.68 -22.82
CA ASP A 74 -26.89 0.47 -23.57
C ASP A 74 -26.80 0.70 -25.09
N ARG A 75 -27.30 1.86 -25.55
CA ARG A 75 -27.16 2.28 -26.95
C ARG A 75 -25.71 2.45 -27.36
N MET A 76 -24.91 3.12 -26.53
CA MET A 76 -23.49 3.32 -26.79
C MET A 76 -22.71 2.01 -26.77
N LEU A 77 -23.02 1.12 -25.82
CA LEU A 77 -22.44 -0.22 -25.77
C LEU A 77 -22.75 -1.01 -27.05
N PHE A 78 -24.01 -1.00 -27.50
CA PHE A 78 -24.42 -1.67 -28.74
C PHE A 78 -23.67 -1.14 -29.98
N MET A 79 -23.48 0.17 -30.06
CA MET A 79 -22.68 0.78 -31.14
C MET A 79 -21.22 0.33 -31.08
N ALA A 80 -20.60 0.42 -29.91
CA ALA A 80 -19.18 0.09 -29.72
C ALA A 80 -18.89 -1.40 -29.99
N THR A 81 -19.76 -2.30 -29.55
CA THR A 81 -19.58 -3.75 -29.71
C THR A 81 -19.85 -4.23 -31.12
N LYS A 82 -20.66 -3.51 -31.90
CA LYS A 82 -20.84 -3.74 -33.34
C LYS A 82 -19.54 -3.49 -34.12
N GLU A 83 -18.76 -2.50 -33.70
CA GLU A 83 -17.51 -2.10 -34.36
C GLU A 83 -16.30 -2.87 -33.83
N ASN A 84 -16.29 -3.18 -32.54
CA ASN A 84 -15.21 -3.89 -31.88
C ASN A 84 -15.75 -5.09 -31.10
N LYS A 85 -15.71 -6.28 -31.73
CA LYS A 85 -16.12 -7.54 -31.09
C LYS A 85 -15.27 -7.89 -29.86
N ALA A 86 -13.96 -7.58 -29.89
CA ALA A 86 -13.08 -7.85 -28.75
C ALA A 86 -13.46 -7.01 -27.50
N LEU A 87 -14.03 -5.82 -27.68
CA LEU A 87 -14.57 -5.02 -26.59
C LEU A 87 -15.76 -5.71 -25.91
N PHE A 88 -16.63 -6.35 -26.69
CA PHE A 88 -17.74 -7.13 -26.14
C PHE A 88 -17.23 -8.26 -25.26
N ASP A 89 -16.26 -9.02 -25.75
CA ASP A 89 -15.67 -10.14 -25.02
C ASP A 89 -14.99 -9.66 -23.72
N SER A 90 -14.28 -8.53 -23.78
CA SER A 90 -13.66 -7.94 -22.59
C SER A 90 -14.66 -7.48 -21.53
N ILE A 91 -15.78 -6.86 -21.92
CA ILE A 91 -16.80 -6.37 -20.98
C ILE A 91 -17.55 -7.54 -20.34
N HIS A 92 -17.79 -8.62 -21.08
CA HIS A 92 -18.55 -9.77 -20.62
C HIS A 92 -17.68 -10.92 -20.11
N GLU A 93 -16.37 -10.71 -20.04
CA GLU A 93 -15.42 -11.66 -19.49
C GLU A 93 -15.83 -12.07 -18.06
N SER A 94 -15.79 -13.38 -17.80
CA SER A 94 -16.27 -13.91 -16.54
C SER A 94 -15.32 -13.59 -15.39
N ILE A 95 -15.90 -13.01 -14.33
CA ILE A 95 -15.24 -12.79 -13.04
C ILE A 95 -15.73 -13.92 -12.11
N SER A 96 -14.81 -14.53 -11.34
CA SER A 96 -15.18 -15.56 -10.37
C SER A 96 -16.17 -15.01 -9.34
N ALA A 97 -17.02 -15.88 -8.77
CA ALA A 97 -18.05 -15.44 -7.82
C ALA A 97 -17.46 -14.72 -6.60
N GLU A 98 -16.34 -15.24 -6.07
CA GLU A 98 -15.61 -14.66 -4.94
C GLU A 98 -14.99 -13.30 -5.29
N SER A 99 -14.29 -13.21 -6.44
CA SER A 99 -13.73 -11.94 -6.92
C SER A 99 -14.82 -10.89 -7.17
N LEU A 100 -15.98 -11.31 -7.67
CA LEU A 100 -17.10 -10.44 -7.96
C LEU A 100 -17.69 -9.80 -6.69
N GLU A 101 -17.62 -10.49 -5.54
CA GLU A 101 -18.05 -9.95 -4.25
C GLU A 101 -17.22 -8.72 -3.86
N TYR A 102 -15.89 -8.86 -3.87
CA TYR A 102 -14.97 -7.76 -3.60
C TYR A 102 -15.03 -6.67 -4.66
N TYR A 103 -15.20 -7.06 -5.93
CA TYR A 103 -15.32 -6.08 -7.00
C TYR A 103 -16.57 -5.21 -6.83
N ARG A 104 -17.69 -5.78 -6.37
CA ARG A 104 -18.90 -5.01 -6.06
C ARG A 104 -18.72 -4.03 -4.90
N LYS A 105 -17.84 -4.28 -3.94
CA LYS A 105 -17.52 -3.31 -2.86
C LYS A 105 -16.98 -1.98 -3.40
N MET A 106 -16.30 -2.01 -4.55
CA MET A 106 -15.81 -0.80 -5.22
C MET A 106 -16.93 0.10 -5.78
N PHE A 107 -18.18 -0.39 -5.81
CA PHE A 107 -19.35 0.31 -6.33
C PHE A 107 -20.50 0.42 -5.32
N SER A 108 -20.33 -0.11 -4.10
CA SER A 108 -21.36 -0.05 -3.06
C SER A 108 -21.41 1.33 -2.40
N GLU A 109 -22.58 1.69 -1.85
CA GLU A 109 -22.88 2.91 -1.08
C GLU A 109 -22.82 4.23 -1.87
N ASP A 110 -21.77 4.43 -2.68
CA ASP A 110 -21.59 5.58 -3.55
C ASP A 110 -21.43 5.11 -5.01
N THR A 111 -22.42 5.46 -5.84
CA THR A 111 -22.44 5.16 -7.28
C THR A 111 -21.23 5.70 -8.04
N LYS A 112 -20.50 6.69 -7.49
CA LYS A 112 -19.30 7.31 -8.07
C LYS A 112 -18.00 6.90 -7.35
N LYS A 113 -18.05 5.93 -6.43
CA LYS A 113 -16.88 5.45 -5.66
C LYS A 113 -15.75 5.05 -6.59
N MET A 114 -16.02 4.15 -7.55
CA MET A 114 -15.03 3.74 -8.55
C MET A 114 -14.51 4.91 -9.41
N ASP A 115 -15.37 5.84 -9.82
CA ASP A 115 -14.95 7.01 -10.62
C ASP A 115 -13.99 7.92 -9.83
N LYS A 116 -14.19 8.06 -8.52
CA LYS A 116 -13.26 8.79 -7.65
C LYS A 116 -11.93 8.07 -7.55
N ILE A 117 -11.95 6.75 -7.36
CA ILE A 117 -10.73 5.92 -7.28
C ILE A 117 -9.92 6.05 -8.57
N THR A 118 -10.53 5.88 -9.74
CA THR A 118 -9.80 5.98 -11.01
C THR A 118 -9.29 7.38 -11.32
N MET A 119 -9.88 8.41 -10.73
CA MET A 119 -9.41 9.80 -10.87
C MET A 119 -8.26 10.14 -9.91
N THR A 120 -8.08 9.41 -8.80
CA THR A 120 -7.06 9.68 -7.79
C THR A 120 -5.90 8.69 -7.78
N ILE A 121 -6.08 7.50 -8.36
CA ILE A 121 -5.10 6.42 -8.30
C ILE A 121 -3.83 6.72 -9.11
N GLU A 122 -2.68 6.64 -8.44
CA GLU A 122 -1.38 6.64 -9.11
C GLU A 122 -1.01 5.22 -9.52
N SER A 123 -1.21 4.89 -10.79
CA SER A 123 -1.14 3.51 -11.30
C SER A 123 0.27 2.93 -11.30
N LEU A 124 1.32 3.75 -11.47
CA LEU A 124 2.71 3.27 -11.52
C LEU A 124 3.19 2.64 -10.20
N PRO A 125 3.03 3.31 -9.03
CA PRO A 125 3.34 2.70 -7.74
C PRO A 125 2.61 1.38 -7.50
N ILE A 126 1.33 1.30 -7.85
CA ILE A 126 0.53 0.07 -7.72
C ILE A 126 1.14 -1.05 -8.58
N CYS A 127 1.47 -0.77 -9.84
CA CYS A 127 2.12 -1.75 -10.72
C CYS A 127 3.53 -2.17 -10.26
N ALA A 128 4.22 -1.36 -9.45
CA ALA A 128 5.52 -1.73 -8.87
C ALA A 128 5.36 -2.63 -7.62
N ALA A 129 4.25 -2.47 -6.90
CA ALA A 129 3.92 -3.24 -5.72
C ALA A 129 3.30 -4.62 -6.03
N LEU A 130 2.56 -4.75 -7.13
CA LEU A 130 1.99 -6.02 -7.61
C LEU A 130 3.08 -6.91 -8.23
N LYS A 131 3.71 -7.76 -7.41
CA LYS A 131 4.89 -8.56 -7.80
C LYS A 131 4.59 -9.96 -8.32
N ASP A 132 3.38 -10.45 -8.12
CA ASP A 132 2.98 -11.77 -8.64
C ASP A 132 3.05 -11.78 -10.17
N LYS A 133 3.58 -12.87 -10.74
CA LYS A 133 3.68 -13.07 -12.19
C LYS A 133 2.32 -12.96 -12.89
N GLY A 134 1.23 -13.29 -12.19
CA GLY A 134 -0.12 -13.10 -12.71
C GLY A 134 -0.37 -11.66 -13.18
N TYR A 135 0.10 -10.66 -12.44
CA TYR A 135 -0.16 -9.24 -12.76
C TYR A 135 0.71 -8.70 -13.89
N GLU A 136 1.71 -9.45 -14.37
CA GLU A 136 2.66 -8.96 -15.38
C GLU A 136 1.97 -8.52 -16.67
N SER A 137 0.97 -9.29 -17.12
CA SER A 137 0.16 -8.97 -18.30
C SER A 137 -0.57 -7.63 -18.17
N ILE A 138 -1.16 -7.36 -17.00
CA ILE A 138 -1.90 -6.12 -16.72
C ILE A 138 -0.93 -4.95 -16.55
N THR A 139 0.11 -5.11 -15.73
CA THR A 139 1.05 -4.05 -15.37
C THR A 139 1.85 -3.55 -16.57
N ASN A 140 2.20 -4.44 -17.52
CA ASN A 140 2.87 -4.05 -18.75
C ASN A 140 1.99 -3.14 -19.62
N VAL A 141 0.70 -3.48 -19.81
CA VAL A 141 -0.23 -2.64 -20.56
C VAL A 141 -0.41 -1.27 -19.91
N VAL A 142 -0.55 -1.22 -18.58
CA VAL A 142 -0.67 0.03 -17.82
C VAL A 142 0.57 0.91 -18.00
N ARG A 143 1.77 0.33 -17.91
CA ARG A 143 3.03 1.07 -18.14
C ARG A 143 3.12 1.66 -19.55
N GLU A 144 2.70 0.93 -20.58
CA GLU A 144 2.67 1.42 -21.96
C GLU A 144 1.64 2.55 -22.17
N MET A 145 0.46 2.44 -21.55
CA MET A 145 -0.55 3.52 -21.57
C MET A 145 -0.01 4.80 -20.93
N ILE A 146 0.71 4.67 -19.82
CA ILE A 146 1.31 5.80 -19.09
C ILE A 146 2.42 6.47 -19.91
N LYS A 147 3.28 5.69 -20.57
CA LYS A 147 4.26 6.24 -21.55
C LYS A 147 3.58 7.05 -22.65
N SER A 148 2.40 6.60 -23.07
CA SER A 148 1.56 7.29 -24.06
C SER A 148 0.73 8.45 -23.49
N LYS A 149 0.94 8.83 -22.22
CA LYS A 149 0.20 9.89 -21.50
C LYS A 149 -1.31 9.64 -21.38
N LYS A 150 -1.74 8.37 -21.40
CA LYS A 150 -3.13 7.94 -21.24
C LYS A 150 -3.41 7.53 -19.79
N TYR A 151 -3.33 8.50 -18.87
CA TYR A 151 -3.39 8.24 -17.42
C TYR A 151 -4.77 7.77 -16.96
N ASP A 152 -5.84 8.44 -17.38
CA ASP A 152 -7.22 8.09 -17.04
C ASP A 152 -7.57 6.67 -17.56
N GLU A 153 -7.14 6.37 -18.79
CA GLU A 153 -7.37 5.07 -19.41
C GLU A 153 -6.57 3.97 -18.70
N ALA A 154 -5.33 4.26 -18.28
CA ALA A 154 -4.50 3.33 -17.53
C ALA A 154 -5.12 2.97 -16.17
N ALA A 155 -5.63 3.96 -15.43
CA ALA A 155 -6.34 3.75 -14.17
C ALA A 155 -7.59 2.89 -14.35
N CYS A 156 -8.42 3.21 -15.35
CA CYS A 156 -9.62 2.42 -15.65
C CYS A 156 -9.28 0.98 -16.08
N TYR A 157 -8.24 0.83 -16.91
CA TYR A 157 -7.75 -0.46 -17.36
C TYR A 157 -7.26 -1.32 -16.19
N LEU A 158 -6.49 -0.74 -15.26
CA LEU A 158 -6.02 -1.44 -14.07
C LEU A 158 -7.21 -1.94 -13.24
N MET A 159 -8.11 -1.03 -12.83
CA MET A 159 -9.21 -1.34 -11.91
C MET A 159 -10.23 -2.35 -12.48
N ARG A 160 -10.41 -2.41 -13.80
CA ARG A 160 -11.34 -3.39 -14.43
C ARG A 160 -10.71 -4.75 -14.68
N ASN A 161 -9.38 -4.86 -14.72
CA ASN A 161 -8.69 -6.12 -15.02
C ASN A 161 -8.18 -6.85 -13.78
N LEU A 162 -7.89 -6.15 -12.67
CA LEU A 162 -7.51 -6.80 -11.41
C LEU A 162 -8.49 -7.91 -10.97
N PRO A 163 -9.82 -7.74 -11.02
CA PRO A 163 -10.76 -8.79 -10.60
C PRO A 163 -10.79 -10.02 -11.50
N LYS A 164 -10.28 -9.91 -12.72
CA LYS A 164 -10.26 -10.99 -13.72
C LYS A 164 -9.07 -11.92 -13.54
N MET A 165 -8.16 -11.56 -12.64
CA MET A 165 -6.98 -12.34 -12.34
C MET A 165 -7.36 -13.72 -11.82
N LYS A 166 -6.86 -14.74 -12.51
CA LYS A 166 -6.94 -16.14 -12.10
C LYS A 166 -5.58 -16.48 -11.49
N ASN A 167 -5.41 -16.24 -10.20
CA ASN A 167 -4.19 -16.65 -9.53
C ASN A 167 -4.22 -18.18 -9.31
N LEU A 168 -3.12 -18.87 -9.63
CA LEU A 168 -3.01 -20.34 -9.55
C LEU A 168 -2.65 -20.82 -8.14
N GLU A 169 -2.11 -19.94 -7.29
CA GLU A 169 -1.44 -20.33 -6.04
C GLU A 169 -2.11 -19.82 -4.75
N CYS A 170 -3.04 -18.86 -4.83
CA CYS A 170 -3.76 -18.30 -3.69
C CYS A 170 -5.21 -17.95 -4.08
N GLU A 171 -6.14 -18.05 -3.12
CA GLU A 171 -7.60 -17.96 -3.28
C GLU A 171 -8.07 -16.92 -4.32
N LEU A 172 -9.23 -17.19 -4.95
CA LEU A 172 -9.79 -16.48 -6.10
C LEU A 172 -10.17 -15.00 -5.84
N SER A 173 -9.85 -14.47 -4.65
CA SER A 173 -10.06 -13.07 -4.21
C SER A 173 -8.77 -12.33 -3.83
N SER A 174 -7.60 -12.94 -4.03
CA SER A 174 -6.28 -12.38 -3.67
C SER A 174 -6.03 -10.99 -4.25
N TRP A 175 -6.53 -10.70 -5.46
CA TRP A 175 -6.35 -9.40 -6.11
C TRP A 175 -6.80 -8.21 -5.28
N TYR A 176 -7.88 -8.36 -4.51
CA TYR A 176 -8.44 -7.27 -3.73
C TYR A 176 -7.46 -6.87 -2.63
N PHE A 177 -6.98 -7.84 -1.87
CA PHE A 177 -6.04 -7.61 -0.79
C PHE A 177 -4.64 -7.25 -1.29
N ASP A 178 -4.20 -7.82 -2.41
CA ASP A 178 -2.96 -7.42 -3.08
C ASP A 178 -3.01 -5.96 -3.52
N PHE A 179 -4.15 -5.52 -4.07
CA PHE A 179 -4.41 -4.13 -4.41
C PHE A 179 -4.39 -3.21 -3.19
N LEU A 180 -5.08 -3.58 -2.10
CA LEU A 180 -5.07 -2.81 -0.86
C LEU A 180 -3.65 -2.69 -0.29
N ASN A 181 -2.90 -3.79 -0.22
CA ASN A 181 -1.49 -3.79 0.21
C ASN A 181 -0.64 -2.89 -0.69
N ALA A 182 -0.85 -2.93 -2.02
CA ALA A 182 -0.15 -2.07 -2.96
C ALA A 182 -0.43 -0.58 -2.72
N CYS A 183 -1.68 -0.21 -2.41
CA CYS A 183 -2.02 1.16 -2.05
C CYS A 183 -1.30 1.65 -0.80
N LEU A 184 -1.07 0.79 0.20
CA LEU A 184 -0.41 1.17 1.46
C LEU A 184 1.10 1.42 1.32
N LEU A 185 1.74 0.92 0.27
CA LEU A 185 3.17 1.09 0.02
C LEU A 185 3.51 2.46 -0.55
N ASP A 186 2.53 3.21 -1.05
CA ASP A 186 2.72 4.51 -1.67
C ASP A 186 1.89 5.60 -1.01
N SER A 187 2.52 6.76 -0.79
CA SER A 187 1.87 7.87 -0.08
C SER A 187 0.68 8.46 -0.82
N ALA A 188 0.68 8.46 -2.16
CA ALA A 188 -0.42 9.02 -2.96
C ALA A 188 -1.66 8.11 -2.94
N ASN A 189 -1.45 6.80 -2.84
CA ASN A 189 -2.53 5.81 -2.85
C ASN A 189 -3.03 5.40 -1.45
N ARG A 190 -2.36 5.81 -0.37
CA ARG A 190 -2.58 5.30 1.00
C ARG A 190 -4.00 5.50 1.55
N SER A 191 -4.73 6.49 1.05
CA SER A 191 -6.11 6.79 1.48
C SER A 191 -7.19 5.98 0.75
N ILE A 192 -6.85 5.35 -0.38
CA ILE A 192 -7.80 4.60 -1.21
C ILE A 192 -8.43 3.42 -0.45
N PRO A 193 -7.70 2.60 0.33
CA PRO A 193 -8.29 1.49 1.09
C PRO A 193 -9.40 1.92 2.06
N GLU A 194 -9.18 2.98 2.81
CA GLU A 194 -10.15 3.52 3.79
C GLU A 194 -11.40 4.07 3.10
N PHE A 195 -11.26 4.58 1.87
CA PHE A 195 -12.38 5.02 1.05
C PHE A 195 -13.21 3.86 0.48
N ILE A 196 -12.59 2.70 0.24
CA ILE A 196 -13.27 1.51 -0.30
C ILE A 196 -14.06 0.80 0.79
N ASP A 197 -13.40 0.51 1.91
CA ASP A 197 -13.90 -0.27 3.03
C ASP A 197 -13.33 0.33 4.34
N PRO A 198 -14.14 1.00 5.18
CA PRO A 198 -13.66 1.56 6.44
C PRO A 198 -13.02 0.52 7.37
N ASP A 199 -13.46 -0.73 7.28
CA ASP A 199 -12.99 -1.85 8.10
C ASP A 199 -11.92 -2.68 7.38
N TYR A 200 -11.34 -2.16 6.28
CA TYR A 200 -10.40 -2.90 5.44
C TYR A 200 -9.22 -3.49 6.22
N LYS A 201 -8.76 -2.82 7.30
CA LYS A 201 -7.62 -3.27 8.12
C LYS A 201 -7.87 -4.64 8.75
N ILE A 202 -9.08 -4.85 9.26
CA ILE A 202 -9.47 -6.12 9.89
C ILE A 202 -9.46 -7.24 8.85
N HIS A 203 -10.07 -6.98 7.69
CA HIS A 203 -10.14 -7.94 6.59
C HIS A 203 -8.74 -8.24 6.01
N LEU A 204 -7.91 -7.22 5.88
CA LEU A 204 -6.55 -7.32 5.36
C LEU A 204 -5.63 -8.09 6.32
N ASP A 205 -5.74 -7.85 7.62
CA ASP A 205 -4.98 -8.58 8.63
C ASP A 205 -5.37 -10.07 8.67
N ALA A 206 -6.66 -10.37 8.56
CA ALA A 206 -7.15 -11.75 8.48
C ALA A 206 -6.62 -12.47 7.22
N TYR A 207 -6.68 -11.83 6.06
CA TYR A 207 -6.11 -12.36 4.82
C TYR A 207 -4.60 -12.58 4.93
N ASN A 208 -3.86 -11.59 5.42
CA ASN A 208 -2.41 -11.70 5.61
C ASN A 208 -2.05 -12.84 6.58
N ALA A 209 -2.85 -13.07 7.62
CA ALA A 209 -2.68 -14.20 8.52
C ALA A 209 -2.93 -15.55 7.82
N GLN A 210 -3.98 -15.66 6.99
CA GLN A 210 -4.28 -16.85 6.21
C GLN A 210 -3.16 -17.17 5.20
N CYS A 211 -2.65 -16.17 4.47
CA CYS A 211 -1.52 -16.36 3.55
C CYS A 211 -0.27 -16.87 4.27
N ARG A 212 -0.01 -16.45 5.52
CA ARG A 212 1.11 -16.98 6.34
C ARG A 212 0.92 -18.47 6.65
N VAL A 213 -0.29 -18.89 7.01
CA VAL A 213 -0.61 -20.29 7.30
C VAL A 213 -0.45 -21.16 6.04
N LEU A 214 -0.94 -20.68 4.89
CA LEU A 214 -0.81 -21.40 3.61
C LEU A 214 0.65 -21.57 3.18
N LYS A 215 1.48 -20.53 3.31
CA LYS A 215 2.92 -20.63 3.02
C LYS A 215 3.65 -21.60 3.96
N ILE A 216 3.26 -21.67 5.25
CA ILE A 216 3.79 -22.65 6.21
C ILE A 216 3.36 -24.08 5.85
N SER A 217 2.14 -24.27 5.33
CA SER A 217 1.61 -25.56 4.88
C SER A 217 2.28 -26.06 3.59
N GLN A 218 2.53 -25.18 2.61
CA GLN A 218 3.20 -25.55 1.36
C GLN A 218 4.69 -25.90 1.57
N ASN A 219 5.34 -25.28 2.57
CA ASN A 219 6.69 -25.66 2.96
C ASN A 219 6.77 -27.03 3.67
N LYS A 220 5.63 -27.63 4.07
CA LYS A 220 5.55 -28.98 4.66
C LYS A 220 5.32 -30.11 3.64
N SER A 221 5.15 -29.82 2.34
CA SER A 221 4.95 -30.85 1.28
C SER A 221 6.22 -31.23 0.50
N GLY A 222 7.42 -30.98 1.06
CA GLY A 222 8.63 -31.71 0.69
C GLY A 222 8.60 -33.16 1.19
N PRO A 223 9.43 -34.08 0.67
CA PRO A 223 9.31 -35.52 0.94
C PRO A 223 9.29 -35.79 2.45
N GLN A 224 8.30 -36.58 2.88
CA GLN A 224 8.16 -36.99 4.27
C GLN A 224 9.45 -37.67 4.74
N ASN A 225 10.11 -37.04 5.71
CA ASN A 225 10.79 -37.76 6.76
C ASN A 225 10.12 -37.35 8.07
N GLY A 226 9.29 -38.28 8.59
CA GLY A 226 8.82 -38.42 9.97
C GLY A 226 8.36 -37.16 10.73
N LEU A 227 7.08 -37.15 11.17
CA LEU A 227 6.77 -36.45 12.42
C LEU A 227 7.69 -36.97 13.53
N PRO A 228 8.24 -36.10 14.39
CA PRO A 228 8.40 -36.44 15.78
C PRO A 228 7.18 -35.87 16.52
N ASN A 229 6.17 -36.73 16.71
CA ASN A 229 5.33 -36.67 17.91
C ASN A 229 6.14 -37.27 19.06
N ILE A 230 7.20 -36.60 19.46
CA ILE A 230 7.88 -36.78 20.74
C ILE A 230 8.30 -35.38 21.14
N VAL A 231 7.96 -34.99 22.37
CA VAL A 231 8.64 -33.90 23.06
C VAL A 231 10.07 -34.40 23.28
N GLU A 232 10.89 -34.36 22.24
CA GLU A 232 12.33 -34.41 22.42
C GLU A 232 12.70 -33.03 22.93
N GLU A 233 13.14 -32.99 24.18
CA GLU A 233 14.04 -31.97 24.68
C GLU A 233 15.13 -31.77 23.62
N LEU A 234 14.93 -30.79 22.74
CA LEU A 234 15.98 -30.28 21.88
C LEU A 234 17.02 -29.73 22.85
N GLU A 235 18.10 -30.49 23.04
CA GLU A 235 19.32 -29.95 23.63
C GLU A 235 19.62 -28.64 22.89
N PRO A 236 19.80 -27.53 23.61
CA PRO A 236 19.98 -26.24 22.97
C PRO A 236 21.30 -26.27 22.22
N GLU A 237 21.25 -26.43 20.90
CA GLU A 237 22.35 -26.02 20.04
C GLU A 237 22.64 -24.56 20.40
N LYS A 238 23.76 -24.34 21.10
CA LYS A 238 24.20 -23.00 21.50
C LYS A 238 24.17 -22.13 20.25
N PRO A 239 23.28 -21.14 20.15
CA PRO A 239 23.30 -20.24 19.02
C PRO A 239 24.63 -19.51 19.11
N GLU A 240 25.51 -19.70 18.13
CA GLU A 240 26.65 -18.80 17.96
C GLU A 240 26.12 -17.37 17.99
N SER A 241 26.81 -16.50 18.71
CA SER A 241 26.36 -15.13 19.00
C SER A 241 26.16 -14.37 17.69
N ARG A 242 24.91 -14.32 17.20
CA ARG A 242 24.57 -13.71 15.91
C ARG A 242 24.83 -12.22 15.99
N THR A 243 25.86 -11.74 15.29
CA THR A 243 26.21 -10.32 15.26
C THR A 243 25.26 -9.53 14.36
N GLN A 244 25.18 -8.22 14.58
CA GLN A 244 24.31 -7.33 13.81
C GLN A 244 24.62 -7.30 12.31
N GLU A 245 25.87 -7.61 11.93
CA GLU A 245 26.31 -7.76 10.53
C GLU A 245 25.45 -8.76 9.74
N HIS A 246 25.02 -9.85 10.38
CA HIS A 246 24.16 -10.87 9.76
C HIS A 246 22.80 -10.34 9.33
N TYR A 247 22.38 -9.19 9.88
CA TYR A 247 21.07 -8.60 9.66
C TYR A 247 21.13 -7.30 8.84
N LYS A 248 22.31 -6.84 8.39
CA LYS A 248 22.44 -5.59 7.62
C LYS A 248 21.57 -5.52 6.38
N LYS A 249 21.33 -6.65 5.70
CA LYS A 249 20.46 -6.73 4.52
C LYS A 249 19.02 -6.22 4.76
N TYR A 250 18.56 -6.24 6.01
CA TYR A 250 17.23 -5.76 6.40
C TYR A 250 17.17 -4.23 6.56
N ARG A 251 18.31 -3.53 6.66
CA ARG A 251 18.38 -2.05 6.73
C ARG A 251 18.03 -1.38 5.39
N ILE A 252 18.26 -2.07 4.27
CA ILE A 252 18.29 -1.53 2.90
C ILE A 252 16.92 -1.03 2.41
N LYS A 253 15.80 -1.35 3.10
CA LYS A 253 14.46 -0.89 2.73
C LYS A 253 14.05 0.46 3.34
N ALA A 254 14.79 1.01 4.30
CA ALA A 254 14.37 2.22 5.02
C ALA A 254 15.10 3.51 4.57
N PHE A 255 16.40 3.43 4.22
CA PHE A 255 17.19 4.57 3.74
C PHE A 255 18.31 4.07 2.82
N SER A 256 18.47 4.65 1.62
CA SER A 256 19.63 4.36 0.76
C SER A 256 20.90 4.99 1.37
N ASP A 257 22.05 4.33 1.23
CA ASP A 257 23.33 4.81 1.77
C ASP A 257 23.69 6.22 1.28
N GLU A 258 23.33 6.55 0.04
CA GLU A 258 23.47 7.89 -0.58
C GLU A 258 22.68 9.00 0.15
N LYS A 259 21.55 8.65 0.80
CA LYS A 259 20.73 9.59 1.57
C LYS A 259 21.31 9.81 2.98
N LEU A 260 22.05 8.83 3.51
CA LEU A 260 22.70 8.90 4.82
C LEU A 260 23.91 9.85 4.82
N GLU A 261 24.65 9.91 3.71
CA GLU A 261 25.80 10.81 3.53
C GLU A 261 25.41 12.30 3.53
N ARG A 262 24.18 12.62 3.06
CA ARG A 262 23.65 13.98 3.01
C ARG A 262 23.12 14.50 4.35
N LEU A 263 22.95 13.62 5.34
CA LEU A 263 22.51 14.04 6.67
C LEU A 263 23.66 14.74 7.40
N GLU A 264 23.33 15.73 8.22
CA GLU A 264 24.29 16.32 9.16
C GLU A 264 24.83 15.27 10.14
N ASP A 265 25.97 15.54 10.77
CA ASP A 265 26.56 14.64 11.77
C ASP A 265 25.74 14.61 13.06
N ALA A 266 25.88 13.55 13.86
CA ALA A 266 25.19 13.45 15.14
C ALA A 266 25.57 14.63 16.06
N GLU A 267 24.56 15.22 16.69
CA GLU A 267 24.79 16.31 17.65
C GLU A 267 25.36 15.78 18.97
N SER A 268 26.25 16.54 19.61
CA SER A 268 26.70 16.26 20.96
C SER A 268 25.60 16.53 21.98
N ILE A 269 25.51 15.68 23.00
CA ILE A 269 24.59 15.89 24.13
C ILE A 269 25.35 16.57 25.26
N GLU A 270 24.96 17.79 25.59
CA GLU A 270 25.38 18.49 26.81
C GLU A 270 24.25 18.43 27.85
N LEU A 271 24.50 17.71 28.95
CA LEU A 271 23.52 17.56 30.02
C LEU A 271 23.55 18.77 30.96
N ARG A 272 22.35 19.27 31.33
CA ARG A 272 22.20 20.23 32.42
C ARG A 272 22.55 19.57 33.77
N PRO A 273 22.92 20.32 34.81
CA PRO A 273 23.31 19.74 36.11
C PRO A 273 22.27 18.76 36.68
N TYR A 274 20.98 19.10 36.61
CA TYR A 274 19.93 18.18 37.07
C TYR A 274 19.81 16.92 36.21
N GLN A 275 20.12 16.99 34.90
CA GLN A 275 20.10 15.81 34.04
C GLN A 275 21.28 14.89 34.30
N GLN A 276 22.44 15.43 34.72
CA GLN A 276 23.59 14.64 35.16
C GLN A 276 23.25 13.79 36.37
N GLU A 277 22.53 14.37 37.35
CA GLU A 277 21.99 13.62 38.50
C GLU A 277 21.02 12.51 38.05
N LEU A 278 20.09 12.81 37.13
CA LEU A 278 19.09 11.84 36.68
C LEU A 278 19.69 10.62 35.94
N VAL A 279 20.79 10.80 35.21
CA VAL A 279 21.40 9.71 34.42
C VAL A 279 22.34 8.84 35.24
N GLU A 280 22.83 9.33 36.38
CA GLU A 280 23.95 8.74 37.12
C GLU A 280 23.73 7.27 37.48
N ALA A 281 22.58 6.94 38.09
CA ALA A 281 22.27 5.56 38.48
C ALA A 281 22.10 4.63 37.27
N ALA A 282 21.41 5.11 36.22
CA ALA A 282 21.15 4.34 35.01
C ALA A 282 22.45 4.06 34.23
N CYS A 283 23.38 5.03 34.14
CA CYS A 283 24.68 4.87 33.50
C CYS A 283 25.59 3.85 34.23
N ARG A 284 25.38 3.61 35.54
CA ARG A 284 26.06 2.54 36.28
C ARG A 284 25.44 1.15 36.05
N GLY A 285 24.40 1.05 35.23
CA GLY A 285 23.69 -0.21 34.97
C GLY A 285 22.65 -0.58 36.03
N ILE A 286 22.23 0.37 36.88
CA ILE A 286 21.22 0.14 37.90
C ILE A 286 19.83 0.40 37.30
N ASN A 287 18.90 -0.54 37.49
CA ASN A 287 17.49 -0.36 37.09
C ASN A 287 16.90 0.85 37.82
N THR A 288 16.54 1.89 37.06
CA THR A 288 16.23 3.21 37.61
C THR A 288 14.90 3.73 37.05
N ILE A 289 14.03 4.25 37.92
CA ILE A 289 12.86 5.02 37.53
C ILE A 289 13.23 6.50 37.60
N ILE A 290 13.22 7.17 36.44
CA ILE A 290 13.52 8.60 36.33
C ILE A 290 12.22 9.40 36.37
N CYS A 291 11.99 10.11 37.48
CA CYS A 291 10.83 10.97 37.67
C CYS A 291 11.20 12.43 37.39
N ALA A 292 10.71 13.00 36.27
CA ALA A 292 10.96 14.40 35.93
C ALA A 292 9.76 15.04 35.19
N PRO A 293 9.49 16.34 35.41
CA PRO A 293 8.33 17.02 34.82
C PRO A 293 8.39 17.09 33.29
N THR A 294 7.26 17.39 32.65
CA THR A 294 7.21 17.61 31.20
C THR A 294 8.07 18.83 30.83
N GLY A 295 8.78 18.77 29.70
CA GLY A 295 9.72 19.81 29.29
C GLY A 295 11.11 19.74 29.93
N SER A 296 11.38 18.81 30.87
CA SER A 296 12.70 18.65 31.50
C SER A 296 13.78 18.03 30.59
N GLY A 297 13.40 17.58 29.38
CA GLY A 297 14.31 16.92 28.44
C GLY A 297 14.52 15.42 28.70
N LYS A 298 13.47 14.69 29.12
CA LYS A 298 13.54 13.24 29.35
C LYS A 298 14.09 12.43 28.17
N THR A 299 13.75 12.82 26.93
CA THR A 299 14.30 12.16 25.73
C THR A 299 15.81 12.39 25.57
N VAL A 300 16.33 13.56 25.95
CA VAL A 300 17.78 13.84 25.94
C VAL A 300 18.50 12.99 27.00
N VAL A 301 17.91 12.86 28.19
CA VAL A 301 18.37 11.96 29.25
C VAL A 301 18.41 10.51 28.75
N ALA A 302 17.36 10.03 28.08
CA ALA A 302 17.32 8.68 27.51
C ALA A 302 18.41 8.49 26.42
N ALA A 303 18.56 9.43 25.50
CA ALA A 303 19.59 9.37 24.45
C ALA A 303 21.01 9.31 25.04
N TYR A 304 21.27 10.06 26.12
CA TYR A 304 22.56 10.02 26.81
C TYR A 304 22.83 8.64 27.45
N ILE A 305 21.85 8.09 28.16
CA ILE A 305 21.96 6.74 28.77
C ILE A 305 22.25 5.68 27.69
N ILE A 306 21.61 5.79 26.52
CA ILE A 306 21.82 4.88 25.39
C ILE A 306 23.26 4.98 24.86
N LEU A 307 23.78 6.20 24.69
CA LEU A 307 25.15 6.42 24.25
C LEU A 307 26.17 5.85 25.24
N GLU A 308 25.99 6.10 26.54
CA GLU A 308 26.85 5.56 27.58
C GLU A 308 26.78 4.03 27.65
N HIS A 309 25.59 3.45 27.48
CA HIS A 309 25.42 2.00 27.36
C HIS A 309 26.24 1.43 26.19
N PHE A 310 26.14 2.03 24.99
CA PHE A 310 26.92 1.58 23.84
C PHE A 310 28.44 1.76 24.04
N ARG A 311 28.88 2.86 24.66
CA ARG A 311 30.30 3.10 24.99
C ARG A 311 30.83 2.04 25.96
N ALA A 312 30.10 1.78 27.04
CA ALA A 312 30.48 0.78 28.04
C ALA A 312 30.54 -0.63 27.43
N MET A 313 29.56 -1.01 26.63
CA MET A 313 29.51 -2.33 25.99
C MET A 313 30.61 -2.49 24.93
N LYS A 314 30.90 -1.44 24.15
CA LYS A 314 32.04 -1.42 23.22
C LYS A 314 33.37 -1.56 23.94
N ALA A 315 33.58 -0.85 25.04
CA ALA A 315 34.79 -0.96 25.86
C ALA A 315 34.97 -2.36 26.45
N ALA A 316 33.86 -3.04 26.79
CA ALA A 316 33.85 -4.42 27.26
C ALA A 316 33.88 -5.47 26.13
N ASN A 317 33.96 -5.06 24.86
CA ASN A 317 33.87 -5.91 23.68
C ASN A 317 32.63 -6.82 23.66
N LYS A 318 31.48 -6.29 24.09
CA LYS A 318 30.19 -7.00 24.15
C LYS A 318 29.18 -6.43 23.15
N PRO A 319 28.31 -7.27 22.56
CA PRO A 319 27.20 -6.79 21.74
C PRO A 319 26.21 -6.01 22.60
N SER A 320 25.57 -5.01 22.01
CA SER A 320 24.59 -4.14 22.72
C SER A 320 23.41 -3.79 21.81
N ARG A 321 22.23 -3.67 22.43
CA ARG A 321 20.99 -3.26 21.78
C ARG A 321 20.09 -2.58 22.80
N VAL A 322 19.31 -1.62 22.34
CA VAL A 322 18.29 -0.94 23.14
C VAL A 322 16.90 -1.11 22.52
N ALA A 323 15.93 -1.45 23.36
CA ALA A 323 14.51 -1.39 23.03
C ALA A 323 13.85 -0.25 23.83
N ILE A 324 13.05 0.57 23.17
CA ILE A 324 12.32 1.68 23.78
C ILE A 324 10.83 1.43 23.57
N LEU A 325 10.04 1.44 24.64
CA LEU A 325 8.60 1.23 24.58
C LEU A 325 7.86 2.57 24.70
N VAL A 326 6.96 2.84 23.77
CA VAL A 326 6.12 4.06 23.74
C VAL A 326 4.64 3.71 23.59
N PRO A 327 3.71 4.43 24.24
CA PRO A 327 2.32 3.98 24.34
C PRO A 327 1.54 4.10 23.02
N THR A 328 1.96 4.95 22.09
CA THR A 328 1.18 5.27 20.87
C THR A 328 2.04 5.30 19.62
N ILE A 329 1.44 5.00 18.46
CA ILE A 329 2.11 5.00 17.15
C ILE A 329 2.81 6.34 16.84
N PRO A 330 2.21 7.53 17.02
CA PRO A 330 2.90 8.80 16.73
C PRO A 330 4.15 9.04 17.58
N LEU A 331 4.19 8.46 18.79
CA LEU A 331 5.37 8.56 19.65
C LEU A 331 6.52 7.69 19.17
N VAL A 332 6.26 6.63 18.39
CA VAL A 332 7.33 5.83 17.77
C VAL A 332 8.12 6.72 16.82
N GLU A 333 7.43 7.37 15.88
CA GLU A 333 8.03 8.26 14.90
C GLU A 333 8.72 9.45 15.58
N GLN A 334 8.04 10.10 16.53
CA GLN A 334 8.60 11.24 17.25
C GLN A 334 9.90 10.89 18.00
N GLN A 335 9.94 9.75 18.71
CA GLN A 335 11.16 9.33 19.41
C GLN A 335 12.26 8.91 18.43
N CYS A 336 11.93 8.23 17.32
CA CYS A 336 12.91 7.88 16.30
C CYS A 336 13.59 9.12 15.71
N ILE A 337 12.83 10.16 15.37
CA ILE A 337 13.38 11.43 14.87
C ILE A 337 14.31 12.06 15.90
N MET A 338 13.87 12.15 17.16
CA MET A 338 14.65 12.74 18.25
C MET A 338 15.94 11.96 18.54
N LEU A 339 15.89 10.64 18.53
CA LEU A 339 17.05 9.77 18.77
C LEU A 339 18.05 9.83 17.62
N ASN A 340 17.57 9.88 16.38
CA ASN A 340 18.43 10.01 15.21
C ASN A 340 19.27 11.30 15.24
N ARG A 341 18.78 12.39 15.86
CA ARG A 341 19.55 13.63 16.08
C ARG A 341 20.91 13.37 16.76
N TYR A 342 20.95 12.43 17.70
CA TYR A 342 22.13 12.13 18.53
C TYR A 342 22.84 10.84 18.14
N LEU A 343 22.19 9.95 17.38
CA LEU A 343 22.68 8.60 17.10
C LEU A 343 23.02 8.34 15.63
N ARG A 344 22.57 9.21 14.69
CA ARG A 344 22.78 9.03 13.24
C ARG A 344 24.25 8.84 12.87
N LYS A 345 24.49 8.13 11.77
CA LYS A 345 25.80 7.74 11.23
C LYS A 345 26.66 6.81 12.12
N THR A 346 26.43 6.80 13.44
CA THR A 346 27.15 5.93 14.38
C THR A 346 26.34 4.68 14.73
N PHE A 347 25.04 4.86 14.96
CA PHE A 347 24.12 3.80 15.33
C PHE A 347 22.87 3.84 14.44
N TRP A 348 22.25 2.67 14.28
CA TRP A 348 21.03 2.51 13.49
C TRP A 348 19.83 2.53 14.42
N VAL A 349 18.96 3.51 14.24
CA VAL A 349 17.72 3.70 15.00
C VAL A 349 16.54 3.42 14.09
N ASP A 350 15.65 2.53 14.53
CA ASP A 350 14.46 2.18 13.76
C ASP A 350 13.20 2.19 14.64
N GLY A 351 12.05 2.46 14.01
CA GLY A 351 10.75 2.50 14.66
C GLY A 351 9.89 1.34 14.20
N MET A 352 9.19 0.72 15.14
CA MET A 352 8.29 -0.39 14.87
C MET A 352 6.91 -0.18 15.48
N SER A 353 5.91 -0.30 14.62
CA SER A 353 4.51 -0.11 15.00
C SER A 353 3.59 -1.15 14.37
N GLY A 354 2.37 -1.26 14.89
CA GLY A 354 1.34 -2.13 14.30
C GLY A 354 0.91 -1.71 12.90
N SER A 355 1.21 -0.47 12.49
CA SER A 355 0.89 0.05 11.16
C SER A 355 1.86 -0.38 10.06
N GLU A 356 3.00 -0.98 10.40
CA GLU A 356 3.96 -1.45 9.39
C GLU A 356 3.65 -2.88 8.93
N PRO A 357 3.71 -3.13 7.61
CA PRO A 357 3.56 -4.47 7.07
C PRO A 357 4.70 -5.36 7.55
N VAL A 358 4.36 -6.56 8.04
CA VAL A 358 5.33 -7.56 8.48
C VAL A 358 5.86 -8.32 7.26
N ASP A 359 7.17 -8.34 7.09
CA ASP A 359 7.81 -9.11 6.01
C ASP A 359 7.72 -10.63 6.23
N GLU A 360 8.08 -11.42 5.21
CA GLU A 360 8.03 -12.89 5.25
C GLU A 360 8.92 -13.52 6.35
N ASN A 361 9.94 -12.78 6.82
CA ASN A 361 10.84 -13.19 7.89
C ASN A 361 10.41 -12.64 9.26
N GLY A 362 9.27 -11.95 9.34
CA GLY A 362 8.76 -11.33 10.57
C GLY A 362 9.39 -9.97 10.88
N ARG A 363 9.06 -9.42 12.06
CA ARG A 363 9.67 -8.17 12.53
C ARG A 363 11.06 -8.38 13.15
N ALA A 364 11.33 -9.57 13.67
CA ALA A 364 12.55 -9.88 14.40
C ALA A 364 13.85 -9.57 13.61
N PRO A 365 13.98 -9.89 12.32
CA PRO A 365 15.21 -9.58 11.57
C PRO A 365 15.48 -8.08 11.45
N ASN A 366 14.44 -7.26 11.33
CA ASN A 366 14.56 -5.79 11.26
C ASN A 366 14.95 -5.20 12.63
N VAL A 367 14.39 -5.74 13.73
CA VAL A 367 14.85 -5.43 15.10
C VAL A 367 16.32 -5.82 15.28
N LEU A 368 16.68 -7.01 14.80
CA LEU A 368 18.03 -7.55 14.93
C LEU A 368 19.06 -6.75 14.10
N ALA A 369 18.61 -6.11 13.02
CA ALA A 369 19.42 -5.20 12.20
C ALA A 369 19.71 -3.86 12.89
N SER A 370 18.90 -3.47 13.88
CA SER A 370 18.94 -2.16 14.52
C SER A 370 19.76 -2.17 15.81
N HIS A 371 20.33 -1.01 16.16
CA HIS A 371 21.02 -0.81 17.45
C HIS A 371 20.01 -0.34 18.51
N VAL A 372 19.11 0.55 18.09
CA VAL A 372 18.00 1.03 18.90
C VAL A 372 16.72 0.77 18.14
N THR A 373 15.74 0.15 18.79
CA THR A 373 14.40 0.00 18.21
C THR A 373 13.34 0.56 19.14
N VAL A 374 12.47 1.42 18.60
CA VAL A 374 11.34 2.01 19.32
C VAL A 374 10.08 1.22 18.96
N PHE A 375 9.31 0.78 19.95
CA PHE A 375 8.13 -0.06 19.77
C PHE A 375 6.91 0.51 20.48
N THR A 376 5.71 0.18 19.98
CA THR A 376 4.56 0.08 20.87
C THR A 376 4.63 -1.22 21.70
N PRO A 377 4.17 -1.25 22.96
CA PRO A 377 4.25 -2.44 23.82
C PRO A 377 3.73 -3.72 23.16
N GLN A 378 2.65 -3.62 22.38
CA GLN A 378 2.02 -4.74 21.68
C GLN A 378 2.90 -5.38 20.60
N ILE A 379 3.90 -4.66 20.09
CA ILE A 379 4.82 -5.17 19.06
C ILE A 379 6.04 -5.85 19.70
N PHE A 380 6.37 -5.48 20.93
CA PHE A 380 7.48 -6.04 21.67
C PHE A 380 7.11 -7.36 22.36
N MET A 381 5.87 -7.48 22.84
CA MET A 381 5.28 -8.73 23.30
C MET A 381 5.01 -9.66 22.12
#